data_AF-A0A3B9WXV1-F1
#
_entry.id   AF-A0A3B9WXV1-F1
#
_cell.length_a   1.000
_cell.length_b   1.000
_cell.length_c   1.000
_cell.angle_alpha   90.00
_cell.angle_beta   90.00
_cell.angle_gamma   90.00
#
_symmetry.space_group_name_H-M   'P 1'
#
loop_
_entity.id
_entity.type
_entity.pdbx_description
1 polymer ?
#
loop_
_entity_poly.entity_id
_entity_poly.type
_entity_poly.pdbx_seq_one_letter_code
_entity_poly.pdbx_strand_id
1 'polypeptide(L)' 'HLISNVMLDQINDVTNEIIVSSTFILLGYQEDHSNSQTVYGGRYLHNILRVGGDLKIVEKKVVLNNCDAPQGNIQLFF' A
#
# COMPACT_ATOMS: atom_id res chain seq x y z
N HIS A 1 -0.89 8.25 -5.48
CA HIS A 1 -1.57 7.42 -4.47
C HIS A 1 -2.56 8.27 -3.71
N LEU A 2 -3.81 7.84 -3.64
CA LEU A 2 -4.79 8.34 -2.67
C LEU A 2 -4.92 7.28 -1.58
N ILE A 3 -4.61 7.64 -0.34
CA ILE A 3 -4.69 6.77 0.84
C ILE A 3 -5.80 7.27 1.74
N SER A 4 -6.65 6.36 2.21
CA SER A 4 -7.78 6.69 3.08
C SER A 4 -8.01 5.58 4.10
N ASN A 5 -8.96 5.79 5.01
CA ASN A 5 -9.43 4.81 5.99
C ASN A 5 -8.26 4.23 6.80
N VAL A 6 -7.35 5.11 7.22
CA VAL A 6 -6.19 4.73 8.03
C VAL A 6 -6.66 4.34 9.41
N MET A 7 -6.35 3.11 9.81
CA MET A 7 -6.72 2.53 11.09
C MET A 7 -5.47 2.03 11.80
N LEU A 8 -5.33 2.38 13.07
CA LEU A 8 -4.38 1.74 13.99
C LEU A 8 -5.02 0.45 14.48
N ASP A 9 -4.60 -0.68 13.92
CA ASP A 9 -5.17 -1.98 14.28
C ASP A 9 -4.57 -2.50 15.59
N GLN A 10 -3.27 -2.27 15.81
CA GLN A 10 -2.57 -2.68 17.03
C GLN A 10 -1.37 -1.79 17.33
N ILE A 11 -1.09 -1.55 18.61
CA ILE A 11 0.14 -0.94 19.11
C ILE A 11 0.70 -1.85 20.21
N ASN A 12 1.99 -2.19 20.11
CA ASN A 12 2.72 -2.91 21.13
C ASN A 12 3.84 -2.03 21.68
N ASP A 13 3.64 -1.47 22.87
CA ASP A 13 4.61 -0.55 23.49
C ASP A 13 5.88 -1.26 23.98
N VAL A 14 5.86 -2.59 24.15
CA VAL A 14 7.03 -3.37 24.56
C VAL A 14 7.96 -3.62 23.38
N THR A 15 7.41 -4.04 22.25
CA THR A 15 8.19 -4.31 21.03
C THR A 15 8.37 -3.09 20.14
N ASN A 16 7.67 -1.99 20.43
CA ASN A 16 7.60 -0.79 19.60
C ASN A 16 6.98 -1.03 18.21
N GLU A 17 6.23 -2.14 18.05
CA GLU A 17 5.56 -2.50 16.81
C GLU A 17 4.15 -1.88 16.73
N ILE A 18 3.78 -1.48 15.53
CA ILE A 18 2.48 -0.89 15.22
C ILE A 18 1.95 -1.54 13.95
N ILE A 19 0.73 -2.06 14.01
CA ILE A 19 0.00 -2.55 12.85
C ILE A 19 -0.96 -1.46 12.39
N VAL A 20 -0.80 -1.01 11.15
CA VAL A 20 -1.65 -0.01 10.51
C VAL A 20 -2.27 -0.61 9.27
N SER A 21 -3.57 -0.42 9.09
CA SER A 21 -4.21 -0.69 7.81
C SER A 21 -4.79 0.56 7.18
N SER A 22 -4.88 0.55 5.86
CA SER A 22 -5.47 1.64 5.09
C SER A 22 -6.00 1.13 3.76
N THR A 23 -6.89 1.88 3.11
CA THR A 23 -7.31 1.63 1.75
C THR A 23 -6.61 2.57 0.79
N PHE A 24 -6.45 2.14 -0.47
CA PHE A 24 -5.82 2.97 -1.49
C PHE A 24 -6.54 2.93 -2.82
N ILE A 25 -6.34 4.02 -3.56
CA ILE A 25 -6.51 4.10 -5.00
C ILE A 25 -5.21 4.61 -5.61
N LEU A 26 -4.71 3.92 -6.62
CA LEU A 26 -3.53 4.28 -7.39
C LEU A 26 -3.89 4.34 -8.86
N LEU A 27 -3.49 5.43 -9.52
CA LEU A 27 -3.54 5.54 -10.97
C LEU A 27 -2.16 5.18 -11.52
N GLY A 28 -2.09 4.06 -12.25
CA GLY A 28 -0.93 3.69 -13.04
C GLY A 28 -1.06 4.26 -14.43
N TYR A 29 -0.09 5.08 -14.83
CA TYR A 29 0.05 5.53 -16.21
C TYR A 29 1.17 4.73 -16.86
N GLN A 30 0.88 4.14 -18.02
CA GLN A 30 1.89 3.50 -18.85
C GLN A 30 2.03 4.31 -20.15
N GLU A 31 3.24 4.82 -20.40
CA GLU A 31 3.62 5.37 -21.70
C GLU A 31 3.85 4.23 -22.70
N ASP A 32 2.76 3.53 -23.02
CA ASP A 32 2.70 2.63 -24.16
C ASP A 32 2.06 3.35 -25.37
N HIS A 33 1.95 2.66 -26.51
CA HIS A 33 1.34 3.22 -27.72
C HIS A 33 -0.13 3.67 -27.55
N SER A 34 -0.79 3.23 -26.48
CA SER A 34 -2.19 3.57 -26.17
C SER A 34 -2.35 4.60 -25.05
N ASN A 35 -1.25 5.07 -24.43
CA ASN A 35 -1.28 5.94 -23.23
C ASN A 35 -2.26 5.41 -22.19
N SER A 36 -2.15 4.12 -21.89
CA SER A 36 -3.13 3.44 -21.05
C SER A 36 -3.08 3.94 -19.60
N GLN A 37 -4.26 4.11 -19.01
CA GLN A 37 -4.42 4.40 -17.59
C GLN A 37 -5.13 3.22 -16.92
N THR A 38 -4.49 2.68 -15.90
CA THR A 38 -5.05 1.60 -15.07
C THR A 38 -5.31 2.12 -13.66
N VAL A 39 -6.50 1.88 -13.14
CA VAL A 39 -6.83 2.15 -11.74
C VAL A 39 -6.54 0.89 -10.93
N TYR A 40 -5.76 1.01 -9.87
CA TYR A 40 -5.55 -0.03 -8.87
C TYR A 40 -6.22 0.40 -7.58
N GLY A 41 -6.96 -0.51 -6.96
CA GLY A 41 -7.65 -0.29 -5.69
C GLY A 41 -7.41 -1.45 -4.75
N GLY A 42 -7.26 -1.16 -3.46
CA GLY A 42 -6.93 -2.22 -2.52
C GLY A 42 -6.76 -1.77 -1.08
N ARG A 43 -6.14 -2.64 -0.30
CA ARG A 43 -5.81 -2.44 1.11
C ARG A 43 -4.31 -2.60 1.35
N TYR A 44 -3.75 -1.71 2.17
CA TYR A 44 -2.44 -1.89 2.78
C TYR A 44 -2.59 -2.44 4.19
N LEU A 45 -1.67 -3.33 4.55
CA LEU A 45 -1.37 -3.69 5.92
C LEU A 45 0.12 -3.45 6.13
N HIS A 46 0.46 -2.52 7.02
CA HIS A 46 1.83 -2.17 7.36
C HIS A 46 2.13 -2.67 8.77
N ASN A 47 3.26 -3.36 8.90
CA ASN A 47 3.93 -3.50 10.19
C ASN A 47 5.01 -2.41 10.27
N ILE A 48 4.91 -1.56 11.29
CA ILE A 48 5.77 -0.42 11.51
C ILE A 48 6.51 -0.61 12.84
N LEU A 49 7.82 -0.38 12.83
CA LEU A 49 8.64 -0.38 14.04
C LEU A 49 9.04 1.04 14.39
N ARG A 50 8.83 1.45 15.65
CA ARG A 50 9.41 2.69 16.20
C ARG A 50 10.87 2.45 16.59
N VAL A 51 11.80 3.18 15.97
CA VAL A 51 13.24 3.09 16.24
C VAL A 51 13.79 4.50 16.42
N GLY A 52 14.26 4.84 17.63
CA GLY A 52 14.88 6.14 17.89
C GLY A 52 13.96 7.34 17.67
N GLY A 53 12.64 7.17 17.81
CA GLY A 53 11.63 8.20 17.52
C GLY A 53 11.11 8.19 16.07
N ASP A 54 11.80 7.50 15.16
CA ASP A 54 11.37 7.35 13.77
C ASP A 54 10.44 6.15 13.59
N LEU A 55 9.55 6.23 12.60
CA LEU A 55 8.71 5.13 12.15
C LEU A 55 9.33 4.48 10.92
N LYS A 56 9.55 3.16 10.98
CA LYS A 56 10.07 2.37 9.85
C LYS A 56 9.08 1.29 9.45
N ILE A 57 8.75 1.22 8.16
CA ILE A 57 7.96 0.11 7.62
C ILE A 57 8.89 -1.11 7.56
N VAL A 58 8.60 -2.12 8.36
CA VAL A 58 9.37 -3.39 8.38
C VAL A 58 8.71 -4.45 7.50
N GLU A 59 7.39 -4.37 7.34
CA GLU A 59 6.64 -5.19 6.42
C GLU A 59 5.51 -4.38 5.80
N LYS A 60 5.30 -4.58 4.50
CA LYS A 60 4.17 -4.05 3.77
C LYS A 60 3.51 -5.15 2.96
N LYS A 61 2.26 -5.45 3.30
CA LYS A 61 1.39 -6.31 2.52
C LYS A 61 0.40 -5.46 1.72
N VAL A 62 0.28 -5.78 0.44
CA VAL A 62 -0.64 -5.15 -0.49
C VAL A 62 -1.68 -6.18 -0.91
N VAL A 63 -2.96 -5.86 -0.71
CA VAL A 63 -4.07 -6.65 -1.23
C VAL A 63 -4.73 -5.85 -2.33
N LEU A 64 -4.53 -6.28 -3.58
CA LEU A 64 -5.16 -5.68 -4.76
C LEU A 64 -6.54 -6.30 -4.95
N ASN A 65 -7.57 -5.46 -5.00
CA ASN A 65 -8.95 -5.91 -5.13
C ASN A 65 -9.42 -6.01 -6.59
N ASN A 66 -8.80 -5.27 -7.51
CA ASN A 66 -9.26 -5.14 -8.90
C ASN A 66 -8.22 -5.66 -9.90
N CYS A 67 -7.61 -6.82 -9.61
CA CYS A 67 -6.65 -7.49 -10.47
C CYS A 67 -7.34 -8.37 -11.55
N ASP A 68 -8.42 -7.85 -12.11
CA ASP A 68 -9.40 -8.66 -12.85
C ASP A 68 -9.12 -8.71 -14.36
N ALA A 69 -8.00 -8.13 -14.78
CA ALA A 69 -7.54 -8.07 -16.15
C ALA A 69 -6.03 -8.40 -16.22
N PRO A 70 -5.52 -8.86 -17.38
CA PRO A 70 -4.08 -8.97 -17.60
C PRO A 70 -3.45 -7.57 -17.61
N GLN A 71 -3.07 -7.07 -16.44
CA GLN A 71 -2.52 -5.71 -16.25
C GLN A 71 -1.06 -5.57 -16.74
N GLY A 72 -0.60 -6.46 -17.62
CA GLY A 72 0.79 -6.50 -18.07
C GLY A 72 1.77 -6.55 -16.89
N ASN A 73 2.94 -5.92 -17.06
CA ASN A 73 3.90 -5.77 -15.97
C ASN A 73 3.45 -4.65 -15.02
N ILE A 74 3.40 -4.95 -13.73
CA ILE A 74 3.14 -3.93 -12.72
C ILE A 74 4.47 -3.30 -12.30
N GLN A 75 4.76 -2.11 -12.85
CA GLN A 75 6.00 -1.36 -12.60
C GLN A 75 5.79 -0.21 -11.59
N LEU A 76 4.87 -0.40 -10.64
CA LEU A 76 4.49 0.61 -9.65
C LEU A 76 4.89 0.16 -8.26
N PHE A 77 5.40 1.09 -7.46
CA PHE A 77 5.55 0.90 -6.03
C PHE A 77 4.22 1.22 -5.36
N PHE A 78 3.54 0.17 -4.91
CA PHE A 78 2.38 0.30 -4.05
C PHE A 78 2.81 0.70 -2.66
#